data_AF-A0A6C0I4N4-F1
#
_entry.id   AF-A0A6C0I4N4-F1
#
_cell.length_a   1.000
_cell.length_b   1.000
_cell.length_c   1.000
_cell.angle_alpha   90.00
_cell.angle_beta   90.00
_cell.angle_gamma   90.00
#
_symmetry.space_group_name_H-M   'P 1'
#
loop_
_entity.id
_entity.type
_entity.pdbx_description
1 polymer ?
#
loop_
_entity_poly.entity_id
_entity_poly.type
_entity_poly.pdbx_seq_one_letter_code
_entity_poly.pdbx_strand_id
1 'polypeptide(L)'
;MVILKYEPEKNVKNLKGPCVIVIHAEWCGHCKDFMPVYKNEIVPSNNFDEELKDLLTLSSVEEKEYSNAKDLFGEIDGYPTIRYITFDDQSGKPLKDNNGAIMKMDATNIPNQAKAITEWINTVVKRDVNKKKHKRRHNKRGMRVMNGGGSKKIKRSKRVVKRSKKTKRVVKKTKRVVKRT
;
A
#
# COMPACT_ATOMS: atom_id res chain seq x y z
N MET A 1 10.02 13.69 12.86
CA MET A 1 9.54 12.31 13.07
C MET A 1 8.65 12.31 14.26
N VAL A 2 7.43 11.79 14.11
CA VAL A 2 6.43 11.82 15.19
C VAL A 2 6.30 10.42 15.76
N ILE A 3 6.50 10.30 17.07
CA ILE A 3 6.43 9.01 17.78
C ILE A 3 5.18 9.04 18.64
N LEU A 4 4.31 8.06 18.48
CA LEU A 4 3.06 7.96 19.23
C LEU A 4 2.92 6.57 19.84
N LYS A 5 2.51 6.49 21.10
CA LYS A 5 1.88 5.26 21.58
C LYS A 5 0.45 5.30 21.06
N TYR A 6 0.01 4.32 20.28
CA TYR A 6 -1.36 4.31 19.79
C TYR A 6 -2.29 3.98 20.97
N GLU A 7 -3.36 4.76 21.13
CA GLU A 7 -4.40 4.52 22.11
C GLU A 7 -5.72 4.74 21.36
N PRO A 8 -6.62 3.75 21.28
CA PRO A 8 -7.78 3.82 20.39
C PRO A 8 -8.71 5.00 20.72
N GLU A 9 -8.82 5.40 21.98
CA GLU A 9 -9.68 6.52 22.39
C GLU A 9 -9.08 7.89 22.03
N LYS A 10 -7.75 8.02 22.00
CA LYS A 10 -7.06 9.31 21.81
C LYS A 10 -6.46 9.48 20.42
N ASN A 11 -6.09 8.38 19.75
CA ASN A 11 -5.21 8.41 18.57
C ASN A 11 -5.86 7.95 17.27
N VAL A 12 -7.11 7.44 17.28
CA VAL A 12 -7.84 7.08 16.03
C VAL A 12 -7.92 8.25 15.05
N LYS A 13 -7.85 9.51 15.52
CA LYS A 13 -7.91 10.71 14.66
C LYS A 13 -6.55 11.29 14.26
N ASN A 14 -5.43 10.73 14.78
CA ASN A 14 -4.11 11.34 14.66
C ASN A 14 -3.14 10.59 13.74
N LEU A 15 -3.47 9.37 13.29
CA LEU A 15 -2.67 8.67 12.28
C LEU A 15 -2.94 9.29 10.91
N LYS A 16 -1.98 10.07 10.41
CA LYS A 16 -2.01 10.73 9.11
C LYS A 16 -0.76 10.37 8.31
N GLY A 17 -0.91 10.23 7.00
CA GLY A 17 0.20 9.92 6.12
C GLY A 17 0.87 8.55 6.38
N PRO A 18 2.16 8.40 6.03
CA PRO A 18 2.88 7.15 6.18
C PRO A 18 3.17 6.83 7.65
N CYS A 19 2.68 5.68 8.12
CA CYS A 19 2.83 5.21 9.48
C CYS A 19 3.48 3.82 9.51
N VAL A 20 4.42 3.61 10.42
CA VAL A 20 4.93 2.28 10.78
C VAL A 20 4.42 1.94 12.17
N ILE A 21 3.76 0.80 12.27
CA ILE A 21 3.04 0.35 13.45
C ILE A 21 3.61 -0.98 13.90
N VAL A 22 4.08 -1.04 15.14
CA VAL A 22 4.50 -2.27 15.80
C VAL A 22 3.35 -2.77 16.65
N ILE A 23 2.80 -3.92 16.28
CA ILE A 23 1.74 -4.59 17.03
C ILE A 23 2.38 -5.65 17.92
N HIS A 24 2.19 -5.55 19.23
CA HIS A 24 2.84 -6.40 20.23
C HIS A 24 1.90 -6.87 21.34
N ALA A 25 2.30 -7.90 22.07
CA ALA A 25 1.53 -8.48 23.17
C ALA A 25 2.40 -8.69 24.43
N GLU A 26 1.82 -8.47 25.62
CA GLU A 26 2.55 -8.55 26.90
C GLU A 26 2.93 -9.99 27.30
N TRP A 27 2.16 -10.99 26.85
CA TRP A 27 2.44 -12.41 27.09
C TRP A 27 3.47 -12.99 26.11
N CYS A 28 3.80 -12.28 25.03
CA CYS A 28 4.70 -12.79 23.99
C CYS A 28 6.16 -12.57 24.39
N GLY A 29 6.92 -13.67 24.58
CA GLY A 29 8.35 -13.62 24.88
C GLY A 29 9.17 -12.82 23.86
N HIS A 30 8.94 -13.07 22.55
CA HIS A 30 9.64 -12.34 21.49
C HIS A 30 9.35 -10.84 21.48
N CYS A 31 8.15 -10.41 21.93
CA CYS A 31 7.83 -8.99 22.05
C CYS A 31 8.62 -8.33 23.19
N LYS A 32 8.85 -9.04 24.29
CA LYS A 32 9.59 -8.49 25.43
C LYS A 32 11.04 -8.15 25.06
N ASP A 33 11.65 -8.97 24.21
CA ASP A 33 13.00 -8.71 23.70
C ASP A 33 13.03 -7.64 22.60
N PHE A 34 11.98 -7.59 21.77
CA PHE A 34 11.91 -6.68 20.64
C PHE A 34 11.58 -5.23 21.03
N MET A 35 10.63 -5.03 21.96
CA MET A 35 10.13 -3.69 22.29
C MET A 35 11.21 -2.72 22.82
N PRO A 36 12.20 -3.16 23.63
CA PRO A 36 13.35 -2.33 23.99
C PRO A 36 14.18 -1.90 22.78
N VAL A 37 14.47 -2.82 21.84
CA VAL A 37 15.19 -2.52 20.58
C VAL A 37 14.42 -1.48 19.77
N TYR A 38 13.09 -1.64 19.66
CA TYR A 38 12.26 -0.67 18.96
C TYR A 38 12.33 0.73 19.59
N LYS A 39 12.11 0.83 20.90
CA LYS A 39 12.05 2.12 21.60
C LYS A 39 13.41 2.81 21.75
N ASN A 40 14.48 2.04 21.93
CA ASN A 40 15.79 2.58 22.28
C ASN A 40 16.75 2.66 21.10
N GLU A 41 16.53 1.90 20.03
CA GLU A 41 17.42 1.91 18.87
C GLU A 41 16.71 2.41 17.61
N ILE A 42 15.54 1.87 17.28
CA ILE A 42 14.84 2.21 16.03
C ILE A 42 14.24 3.61 16.11
N VAL A 43 13.49 3.88 17.18
CA VAL A 43 12.81 5.16 17.39
C VAL A 43 13.76 6.36 17.46
N PRO A 44 14.87 6.34 18.21
CA PRO A 44 15.83 7.45 18.21
C PRO A 44 16.82 7.40 17.04
N SER A 45 16.71 6.41 16.14
CA SER A 45 17.67 6.24 15.04
C SER A 45 17.69 7.47 14.13
N ASN A 46 18.90 7.99 13.88
CA ASN A 46 19.11 9.02 12.87
C ASN A 46 19.22 8.47 11.44
N ASN A 47 19.12 7.14 11.27
CA ASN A 47 19.30 6.47 9.98
C ASN A 47 18.08 6.54 9.07
N PHE A 48 17.01 7.22 9.47
CA PHE A 48 15.92 7.57 8.54
C PHE A 48 16.38 8.67 7.60
N ASP A 49 15.95 8.62 6.34
CA ASP A 49 16.23 9.70 5.40
C ASP A 49 15.57 11.00 5.85
N GLU A 50 16.23 12.14 5.65
CA GLU A 50 15.73 13.46 6.09
C GLU A 50 14.35 13.80 5.52
N GLU A 51 14.10 13.48 4.24
CA GLU A 51 12.79 13.66 3.60
C GLU A 51 11.67 12.86 4.28
N LEU A 52 12.02 11.78 4.98
CA LEU A 52 11.06 10.90 5.64
C LEU A 52 10.82 11.30 7.09
N LYS A 53 11.80 11.92 7.75
CA LYS A 53 11.69 12.26 9.17
C LYS A 53 10.44 13.08 9.43
N ASP A 54 10.08 14.04 8.60
CA ASP A 54 8.90 14.89 8.89
C ASP A 54 7.56 14.27 8.49
N LEU A 55 7.59 13.23 7.65
CA LEU A 55 6.38 12.57 7.14
C LEU A 55 6.03 11.30 7.90
N LEU A 56 7.05 10.60 8.39
CA LEU A 56 6.91 9.29 8.99
C LEU A 56 6.45 9.39 10.45
N THR A 57 5.36 8.69 10.73
CA THR A 57 4.90 8.44 12.10
C THR A 57 5.30 7.03 12.53
N LEU A 58 5.98 6.92 13.66
CA LEU A 58 6.31 5.65 14.29
C LEU A 58 5.34 5.42 15.45
N SER A 59 4.72 4.24 15.50
CA SER A 59 3.76 3.90 16.54
C SER A 59 3.90 2.46 17.02
N SER A 60 3.54 2.23 18.28
CA SER A 60 3.31 0.89 18.83
C SER A 60 1.87 0.73 19.29
N VAL A 61 1.32 -0.48 19.17
CA VAL A 61 -0.05 -0.86 19.55
C VAL A 61 0.01 -2.16 20.35
N GLU A 62 -0.65 -2.19 21.50
CA GLU A 62 -0.80 -3.41 22.29
C GLU A 62 -1.95 -4.27 21.74
N GLU A 63 -1.89 -5.60 21.91
CA GLU A 63 -2.91 -6.53 21.42
C GLU A 63 -4.35 -6.15 21.81
N LYS A 64 -4.55 -5.67 23.05
CA LYS A 64 -5.87 -5.23 23.55
C LYS A 64 -6.41 -4.07 22.72
N GLU A 65 -5.55 -3.11 22.39
CA GLU A 65 -5.88 -1.93 21.58
C GLU A 65 -6.07 -2.31 20.10
N TYR A 66 -5.21 -3.18 19.58
CA TYR A 66 -5.32 -3.73 18.22
C TYR A 66 -6.65 -4.45 18.02
N SER A 67 -7.11 -5.20 19.03
CA SER A 67 -8.38 -5.93 18.96
C SER A 67 -9.59 -5.01 18.71
N ASN A 68 -9.54 -3.78 19.21
CA ASN A 68 -10.56 -2.75 19.01
C ASN A 68 -10.39 -1.97 17.69
N ALA A 69 -9.27 -2.17 16.99
CA ALA A 69 -8.87 -1.41 15.81
C ALA A 69 -8.48 -2.30 14.61
N LYS A 70 -8.97 -3.55 14.59
CA LYS A 70 -8.70 -4.51 13.50
C LYS A 70 -9.10 -3.96 12.12
N ASP A 71 -10.15 -3.15 12.04
CA ASP A 71 -10.58 -2.51 10.78
C ASP A 71 -9.59 -1.48 10.24
N LEU A 72 -8.72 -0.92 11.10
CA LEU A 72 -7.71 0.07 10.71
C LEU A 72 -6.40 -0.60 10.30
N PHE A 73 -6.04 -1.68 11.00
CA PHE A 73 -4.75 -2.34 10.82
C PHE A 73 -4.83 -3.56 9.92
N GLY A 74 -6.00 -4.17 9.78
CA GLY A 74 -6.23 -5.46 9.14
C GLY A 74 -5.70 -6.63 9.98
N GLU A 75 -6.00 -7.86 9.55
CA GLU A 75 -5.57 -9.08 10.25
C GLU A 75 -4.04 -9.23 10.33
N ILE A 76 -3.55 -9.87 11.40
CA ILE A 76 -2.14 -10.21 11.65
C ILE A 76 -2.03 -11.69 11.96
N ASP A 77 -0.89 -12.28 11.61
CA ASP A 77 -0.65 -13.72 11.80
C ASP A 77 0.08 -14.05 13.11
N GLY A 78 0.68 -13.05 13.78
CA GLY A 78 1.42 -13.27 15.03
C GLY A 78 2.04 -12.00 15.61
N TYR A 79 2.83 -12.16 16.68
CA TYR A 79 3.52 -11.07 17.38
C TYR A 79 5.02 -11.33 17.54
N PRO A 80 5.87 -10.29 17.50
CA PRO A 80 5.55 -8.93 17.10
C PRO A 80 5.28 -8.85 15.59
N THR A 81 4.39 -7.95 15.17
CA THR A 81 4.18 -7.63 13.74
C THR A 81 4.59 -6.18 13.49
N ILE A 82 5.51 -5.96 12.56
CA ILE A 82 5.87 -4.62 12.09
C ILE A 82 5.14 -4.38 10.77
N ARG A 83 4.28 -3.36 10.75
CA ARG A 83 3.38 -3.08 9.63
C ARG A 83 3.49 -1.65 9.18
N TYR A 84 3.69 -1.44 7.89
CA TYR A 84 3.58 -0.14 7.24
C TYR A 84 2.17 0.06 6.69
N ILE A 85 1.53 1.17 7.04
CA ILE A 85 0.21 1.59 6.53
C ILE A 85 0.27 3.07 6.19
N THR A 86 -0.39 3.47 5.12
CA THR A 86 -0.60 4.89 4.82
C THR A 86 -2.03 5.25 5.16
N PHE A 87 -2.19 6.26 6.01
CA PHE A 87 -3.49 6.83 6.36
C PHE A 87 -3.78 8.05 5.50
N ASP A 88 -5.06 8.26 5.22
CA ASP A 88 -5.52 9.45 4.53
C ASP A 88 -5.56 10.65 5.49
N ASP A 89 -4.98 11.77 5.06
CA ASP A 89 -4.82 12.98 5.89
C ASP A 89 -6.17 13.62 6.26
N GLN A 90 -7.19 13.41 5.42
CA GLN A 90 -8.53 13.97 5.58
C GLN A 90 -9.45 13.08 6.40
N SER A 91 -9.52 11.79 6.07
CA SER A 91 -10.45 10.85 6.72
C SER A 91 -9.89 10.10 7.92
N GLY A 92 -8.56 10.09 8.12
CA GLY A 92 -7.90 9.31 9.18
C GLY A 92 -8.06 7.79 9.02
N LYS A 93 -8.50 7.33 7.84
CA LYS A 93 -8.70 5.91 7.53
C LYS A 93 -7.51 5.37 6.75
N PRO A 94 -7.21 4.06 6.87
CA PRO A 94 -6.17 3.45 6.06
C PRO A 94 -6.54 3.51 4.58
N LEU A 95 -5.55 3.76 3.72
CA LEU A 95 -5.75 3.70 2.28
C LEU A 95 -6.10 2.26 1.86
N LYS A 96 -7.04 2.15 0.94
CA LYS A 96 -7.49 0.87 0.38
C LYS A 96 -7.14 0.78 -1.10
N ASP A 97 -6.90 -0.45 -1.56
CA ASP A 97 -6.69 -0.74 -2.98
C ASP A 97 -8.04 -0.78 -3.75
N ASN A 98 -7.97 -1.07 -5.05
CA ASN A 98 -9.16 -1.13 -5.91
C ASN A 98 -10.15 -2.24 -5.51
N ASN A 99 -9.69 -3.23 -4.74
CA ASN A 99 -10.49 -4.34 -4.25
C ASN A 99 -11.05 -4.05 -2.85
N GLY A 100 -10.76 -2.88 -2.27
CA GLY A 100 -11.19 -2.49 -0.94
C GLY A 100 -10.32 -3.05 0.19
N ALA A 101 -9.23 -3.74 -0.13
CA ALA A 101 -8.28 -4.25 0.86
C ALA A 101 -7.37 -3.14 1.35
N ILE A 102 -6.99 -3.18 2.64
CA ILE A 102 -6.09 -2.19 3.23
C ILE A 102 -4.71 -2.32 2.58
N MET A 103 -4.18 -1.19 2.11
CA MET A 103 -2.82 -1.10 1.58
C MET A 103 -1.82 -1.13 2.74
N LYS A 104 -1.46 -2.34 3.15
CA LYS A 104 -0.47 -2.62 4.20
C LYS A 104 0.73 -3.38 3.63
N MET A 105 1.89 -3.20 4.26
CA MET A 105 3.09 -3.99 4.00
C MET A 105 3.68 -4.46 5.31
N ASP A 106 3.81 -5.77 5.45
CA ASP A 106 4.35 -6.41 6.64
C ASP A 106 5.83 -6.73 6.45
N ALA A 107 6.57 -6.53 7.51
CA ALA A 107 7.96 -6.92 7.61
C ALA A 107 8.01 -8.41 7.96
N THR A 108 8.17 -9.26 6.94
CA THR A 108 8.28 -10.72 7.11
C THR A 108 9.76 -11.13 7.29
N ASN A 109 10.01 -12.07 8.20
CA ASN A 109 11.34 -12.65 8.46
C ASN A 109 12.47 -11.63 8.76
N ILE A 110 12.13 -10.46 9.31
CA ILE A 110 13.15 -9.48 9.67
C ILE A 110 13.84 -9.92 10.97
N PRO A 111 15.18 -10.00 11.01
CA PRO A 111 15.90 -10.30 12.24
C PRO A 111 15.57 -9.24 13.31
N ASN A 112 15.66 -9.61 14.59
CA ASN A 112 15.54 -8.66 15.70
C ASN A 112 16.79 -7.76 15.79
N GLN A 113 17.03 -6.98 14.74
CA GLN A 113 18.15 -6.08 14.58
C GLN A 113 17.63 -4.74 14.09
N ALA A 114 17.90 -3.67 14.84
CA ALA A 114 17.41 -2.34 14.54
C ALA A 114 17.80 -1.88 13.12
N LYS A 115 19.02 -2.18 12.69
CA LYS A 115 19.53 -1.79 11.36
C LYS A 115 18.68 -2.34 10.22
N ALA A 116 18.37 -3.64 10.24
CA ALA A 116 17.56 -4.28 9.20
C ALA A 116 16.14 -3.70 9.15
N ILE A 117 15.56 -3.40 10.32
CA ILE A 117 14.22 -2.83 10.42
C ILE A 117 14.20 -1.39 9.88
N THR A 118 15.17 -0.56 10.26
CA THR A 118 15.28 0.82 9.74
C THR A 118 15.50 0.84 8.23
N GLU A 119 16.34 -0.05 7.69
CA GLU A 119 16.55 -0.18 6.24
C GLU A 119 15.27 -0.59 5.51
N TRP A 120 14.51 -1.53 6.07
CA TRP A 120 13.21 -1.91 5.53
C TRP A 120 12.22 -0.73 5.55
N ILE A 121 12.12 0.00 6.66
CA ILE A 121 11.26 1.18 6.78
C ILE A 121 11.62 2.20 5.68
N ASN A 122 12.89 2.57 5.56
CA ASN A 122 13.35 3.52 4.53
C ASN A 122 12.94 3.05 3.14
N THR A 123 13.12 1.76 2.84
CA THR A 123 12.77 1.18 1.54
C THR A 123 11.28 1.27 1.23
N VAL A 124 10.43 0.90 2.19
CA VAL A 124 8.97 0.89 2.01
C VAL A 124 8.42 2.32 1.88
N VAL A 125 8.87 3.23 2.74
CA VAL A 125 8.39 4.62 2.72
C VAL A 125 8.86 5.34 1.44
N LYS A 126 10.13 5.16 1.03
CA LYS A 126 10.65 5.71 -0.25
C LYS A 126 9.83 5.22 -1.44
N ARG A 127 9.45 3.94 -1.45
CA ARG A 127 8.63 3.36 -2.52
C ARG A 127 7.27 4.08 -2.61
N ASP A 128 6.60 4.32 -1.47
CA ASP A 128 5.31 5.01 -1.47
C ASP A 128 5.41 6.48 -1.90
N VAL A 129 6.40 7.20 -1.38
CA VAL A 129 6.69 8.59 -1.75
C VAL A 129 6.95 8.72 -3.26
N ASN A 130 7.79 7.84 -3.82
CA ASN A 130 8.08 7.83 -5.26
C ASN A 130 6.84 7.51 -6.10
N LYS A 131 6.02 6.55 -5.68
CA LYS A 131 4.76 6.21 -6.37
C LYS A 131 3.82 7.42 -6.44
N LYS A 132 3.72 8.19 -5.35
CA LYS A 132 2.96 9.46 -5.32
C LYS A 132 3.58 10.52 -6.23
N LYS A 133 4.90 10.70 -6.24
CA LYS A 133 5.60 11.63 -7.16
C LYS A 133 5.33 11.27 -8.64
N HIS A 134 5.41 9.99 -9.02
CA HIS A 134 5.13 9.54 -10.39
C HIS A 134 3.66 9.73 -10.80
N LYS A 135 2.69 9.42 -9.93
CA LYS A 135 1.27 9.63 -10.21
C LYS A 135 0.95 11.11 -10.44
N ARG A 136 1.53 12.01 -9.63
CA ARG A 136 1.40 13.47 -9.82
C ARG A 136 2.00 13.94 -11.14
N ARG A 137 3.16 13.42 -11.55
CA ARG A 137 3.78 13.73 -12.85
C ARG A 137 2.92 13.30 -14.04
N HIS A 138 2.36 12.09 -14.00
CA HIS A 138 1.45 11.62 -15.06
C HIS A 138 0.15 12.45 -15.11
N ASN A 139 -0.45 12.76 -13.97
CA ASN A 139 -1.66 13.58 -13.92
C ASN A 139 -1.39 15.02 -14.41
N LYS A 140 -0.24 15.61 -14.05
CA LYS A 140 0.16 16.96 -14.50
C LYS A 140 0.47 17.00 -16.00
N ARG A 141 1.04 15.93 -16.58
CA ARG A 141 1.23 15.80 -18.05
C ARG A 141 -0.10 15.61 -18.78
N GLY A 142 -1.01 14.78 -18.25
CA GLY A 142 -2.37 14.63 -18.79
C GLY A 142 -3.16 15.95 -18.76
N MET A 143 -3.07 16.70 -17.66
CA MET A 143 -3.69 18.03 -17.54
C MET A 143 -3.07 19.06 -18.50
N ARG A 144 -1.75 18.99 -18.75
CA ARG A 144 -1.06 19.89 -19.69
C ARG A 144 -1.41 19.59 -21.16
N VAL A 145 -1.68 18.33 -21.52
CA VAL A 145 -2.20 17.96 -22.85
C VAL A 145 -3.62 18.50 -23.06
N MET A 146 -4.42 18.63 -21.99
CA MET A 146 -5.78 19.18 -22.07
C MET A 146 -5.83 20.72 -22.14
N ASN A 147 -4.80 21.42 -21.67
CA ASN A 147 -4.74 22.90 -21.66
C ASN A 147 -3.88 23.49 -22.80
N GLY A 148 -3.46 22.68 -23.77
CA GLY A 148 -2.67 23.11 -24.93
C GLY A 148 -3.50 23.34 -26.19
N GLY A 149 -4.28 24.42 -26.22
CA GLY A 149 -4.57 25.21 -27.44
C GLY A 149 -5.51 24.66 -28.53
N GLY A 150 -6.56 25.43 -28.81
CA GLY A 150 -6.98 25.72 -30.19
C GLY A 150 -8.11 24.86 -30.78
N SER A 151 -9.27 25.49 -30.93
CA SER A 151 -10.36 25.05 -31.80
C SER A 151 -9.87 24.69 -33.21
N LYS A 152 -9.69 23.40 -33.51
CA LYS A 152 -9.83 22.86 -34.87
C LYS A 152 -10.81 21.70 -34.83
N LYS A 153 -12.02 21.96 -35.34
CA LYS A 153 -13.09 20.97 -35.57
C LYS A 153 -12.55 19.86 -36.48
N ILE A 154 -12.17 18.72 -35.90
CA ILE A 154 -11.96 17.48 -36.64
C ILE A 154 -13.33 16.82 -36.77
N LYS A 155 -13.88 16.83 -37.99
CA LYS A 155 -15.12 16.13 -38.36
C LYS A 155 -14.94 14.63 -38.09
N ARG A 156 -15.57 14.13 -37.02
CA ARG A 156 -15.74 12.68 -36.79
C ARG A 156 -16.68 12.11 -37.86
N SER A 157 -16.11 11.48 -38.88
CA SER A 157 -16.87 10.57 -39.74
C SER A 157 -17.23 9.31 -38.94
N LYS A 158 -18.53 9.14 -38.70
CA LYS A 158 -19.11 7.91 -38.17
C LYS A 158 -18.86 6.79 -39.19
N ARG A 159 -18.02 5.79 -38.86
CA ARG A 159 -18.06 4.50 -39.57
C ARG A 159 -18.43 3.39 -38.62
N VAL A 160 -19.74 3.16 -38.59
CA VAL A 160 -20.43 1.99 -38.08
C VAL A 160 -19.82 0.74 -38.74
N VAL A 161 -19.13 -0.12 -37.97
CA VAL A 161 -18.74 -1.46 -38.46
C VAL A 161 -19.86 -2.43 -38.12
N LYS A 162 -20.84 -2.52 -39.03
CA LYS A 162 -21.80 -3.62 -39.08
C LYS A 162 -21.09 -4.85 -39.66
N ARG A 163 -20.89 -5.85 -38.80
CA ARG A 163 -21.34 -7.25 -38.96
C ARG A 163 -21.16 -7.87 -40.37
N SER A 164 -20.22 -8.80 -40.53
CA SER A 164 -20.34 -9.85 -41.56
C SER A 164 -19.70 -11.18 -41.11
N LYS A 165 -20.60 -12.16 -40.91
CA LYS A 165 -20.31 -13.59 -40.85
C LYS A 165 -19.82 -14.05 -42.24
N LYS A 166 -18.54 -14.33 -42.42
CA LYS A 166 -18.02 -15.24 -43.47
C LYS A 166 -16.50 -15.25 -43.38
N THR A 167 -15.93 -16.29 -42.79
CA THR A 167 -14.71 -16.97 -43.28
C THR A 167 -14.36 -18.06 -42.26
N LYS A 168 -14.12 -19.27 -42.78
CA LYS A 168 -13.61 -20.45 -42.08
C LYS A 168 -14.60 -21.15 -41.12
N ARG A 169 -15.77 -21.63 -41.55
CA ARG A 169 -15.99 -22.83 -42.39
C ARG A 169 -14.73 -23.48 -43.02
N VAL A 170 -13.70 -23.79 -42.22
CA VAL A 170 -12.57 -24.65 -42.63
C VAL A 170 -12.16 -25.65 -41.53
N VAL A 171 -12.58 -25.51 -40.26
CA VAL A 171 -12.21 -26.47 -39.18
C VAL A 171 -13.30 -27.53 -38.87
N LYS A 172 -14.33 -27.69 -39.70
CA LYS A 172 -15.38 -28.73 -39.54
C LYS A 172 -15.50 -29.73 -40.70
N LYS A 173 -14.47 -29.86 -41.55
CA LYS A 173 -14.48 -30.85 -42.65
C LYS A 173 -13.43 -31.98 -42.55
N THR A 174 -12.72 -32.10 -41.42
CA THR A 174 -11.73 -33.17 -41.17
C THR A 174 -12.08 -34.09 -39.98
N LYS A 175 -13.37 -34.21 -39.62
CA LYS A 175 -13.88 -35.23 -38.66
C LYS A 175 -15.03 -36.07 -39.22
N ARG A 176 -15.06 -36.27 -40.55
CA ARG A 176 -15.98 -37.19 -41.25
C ARG A 176 -15.21 -38.10 -42.21
N VAL A 177 -14.12 -38.70 -41.73
CA VAL A 177 -13.44 -39.85 -42.36
C VAL A 177 -13.07 -40.87 -41.27
N VAL A 178 -13.95 -41.02 -40.27
CA VAL A 178 -13.93 -42.12 -39.31
C VAL A 178 -15.38 -42.56 -39.17
N LYS A 179 -15.82 -43.35 -40.15
CA LYS A 179 -17.03 -44.20 -40.22
C LYS A 179 -17.34 -44.45 -41.69
N ARG A 180 -16.56 -45.35 -42.30
CA ARG A 180 -16.86 -46.19 -43.47
C ARG A 180 -15.55 -46.71 -44.08
N THR A 181 -14.91 -47.58 -43.32
CA THR A 181 -14.26 -48.83 -43.72
C THR A 181 -14.15 -49.63 -42.43
#